data_AF-A0A7C7QDA9-F1
#
_entry.id   AF-A0A7C7QDA9-F1
#
_cell.length_a   1.000
_cell.length_b   1.000
_cell.length_c   1.000
_cell.angle_alpha   90.00
_cell.angle_beta   90.00
_cell.angle_gamma   90.00
#
_symmetry.space_group_name_H-M   'P 1'
#
loop_
_entity.id
_entity.type
_entity.pdbx_description
1 polymer ?
#
loop_
_entity_poly.entity_id
_entity_poly.type
_entity_poly.pdbx_seq_one_letter_code
_entity_poly.pdbx_strand_id
1 'polypeptide(L)'
;MSIINIIKEWIGLELYCKDSYNQLASLSDNPHAQSMFKWLSETSGKHAEYLKKAAEILGESLPPEVFRPKEPAGIRQARNLTPVKAVYHGAKGHLKIEEEAIKTYRRLAEQVENLRAKEIFQRLADEEEKHHKELSNLIQTLEKTYLALKSENSP
;
A
#
# COMPACT_ATOMS: atom_id res chain seq x y z
N MET A 1 -5.44 -8.96 -18.97
CA MET A 1 -5.97 -9.42 -17.68
C MET A 1 -7.31 -8.73 -17.46
N SER A 2 -8.35 -9.43 -16.97
CA SER A 2 -9.67 -8.80 -16.73
C SER A 2 -9.61 -7.77 -15.60
N ILE A 3 -10.42 -6.70 -15.66
CA ILE A 3 -10.57 -5.69 -14.60
C ILE A 3 -10.88 -6.36 -13.27
N ILE A 4 -11.78 -7.35 -13.26
CA ILE A 4 -12.13 -8.11 -12.05
C ILE A 4 -10.93 -8.85 -11.46
N ASN A 5 -10.05 -9.41 -12.30
CA ASN A 5 -8.85 -10.09 -11.80
C ASN A 5 -7.84 -9.09 -11.21
N ILE A 6 -7.75 -7.89 -11.78
CA ILE A 6 -6.92 -6.80 -11.23
C ILE A 6 -7.49 -6.37 -9.87
N ILE A 7 -8.81 -6.22 -9.74
CA ILE A 7 -9.47 -5.90 -8.47
C ILE A 7 -9.17 -6.97 -7.41
N LYS A 8 -9.33 -8.26 -7.76
CA LYS A 8 -9.05 -9.38 -6.86
C LYS A 8 -7.59 -9.36 -6.36
N GLU A 9 -6.65 -9.08 -7.26
CA GLU A 9 -5.23 -8.96 -6.93
C GLU A 9 -4.98 -7.82 -5.94
N TRP A 10 -5.52 -6.64 -6.22
CA TRP A 10 -5.31 -5.45 -5.40
C TRP A 10 -6.02 -5.51 -4.05
N ILE A 11 -7.17 -6.18 -3.94
CA ILE A 11 -7.76 -6.48 -2.61
C ILE A 11 -6.75 -7.24 -1.73
N GLY A 12 -6.06 -8.23 -2.29
CA GLY A 12 -5.04 -8.98 -1.56
C GLY A 12 -3.85 -8.11 -1.15
N LEU A 13 -3.38 -7.24 -2.06
CA LEU A 13 -2.28 -6.32 -1.77
C LEU A 13 -2.65 -5.28 -0.71
N GLU A 14 -3.84 -4.70 -0.77
CA GLU A 14 -4.34 -3.75 0.24
C GLU A 14 -4.42 -4.39 1.63
N LEU A 15 -4.90 -5.63 1.71
CA LEU A 15 -4.93 -6.38 2.97
C LEU A 15 -3.53 -6.72 3.49
N TYR A 16 -2.57 -6.99 2.58
CA TYR A 16 -1.17 -7.12 2.96
C TYR A 16 -0.58 -5.80 3.47
N CYS A 17 -0.85 -4.67 2.80
CA CYS A 17 -0.41 -3.34 3.23
C CYS A 17 -0.95 -3.01 4.61
N LYS A 18 -2.25 -3.28 4.85
CA LYS A 18 -2.88 -3.15 6.17
C LYS A 18 -2.07 -3.86 7.26
N ASP A 19 -1.77 -5.14 7.08
CA ASP A 19 -1.08 -5.94 8.10
C ASP A 19 0.37 -5.50 8.27
N SER A 20 1.06 -5.21 7.16
CA SER A 20 2.46 -4.80 7.16
C SER A 20 2.64 -3.41 7.78
N TYR A 21 1.80 -2.43 7.46
CA TYR A 21 1.83 -1.12 8.11
C TYR A 21 1.54 -1.22 9.60
N ASN A 22 0.62 -2.09 10.02
CA ASN A 22 0.38 -2.34 11.44
C ASN A 22 1.63 -2.90 12.15
N GLN A 23 2.38 -3.78 11.49
CA GLN A 23 3.66 -4.28 11.99
C GLN A 23 4.72 -3.17 12.06
N LEU A 24 4.86 -2.34 11.02
CA LEU A 24 5.80 -1.21 11.01
C LEU A 24 5.50 -0.19 12.11
N ALA A 25 4.21 0.07 12.39
CA ALA A 25 3.79 0.87 13.53
C ALA A 25 4.30 0.28 14.86
N SER A 26 4.23 -1.04 15.03
CA SER A 26 4.71 -1.69 16.27
C SER A 26 6.24 -1.69 16.44
N LEU A 27 6.98 -1.60 15.33
CA LEU A 27 8.44 -1.57 15.31
C LEU A 27 9.02 -0.16 15.46
N SER A 28 8.21 0.87 15.18
CA SER A 28 8.65 2.25 15.32
C SER A 28 8.50 2.72 16.76
N ASP A 29 9.53 3.37 17.29
CA ASP A 29 9.55 4.08 18.57
C ASP A 29 9.20 5.57 18.43
N ASN A 30 9.07 6.05 17.19
CA ASN A 30 8.71 7.44 16.89
C ASN A 30 7.18 7.61 16.85
N PRO A 31 6.57 8.42 17.74
CA PRO A 31 5.10 8.55 17.82
C PRO A 31 4.44 9.05 16.53
N HIS A 32 5.14 9.90 15.77
CA HIS A 32 4.64 10.41 14.49
C HIS A 32 4.61 9.30 13.44
N ALA A 33 5.70 8.52 13.31
CA ALA A 33 5.75 7.38 12.40
C ALA A 33 4.75 6.28 12.79
N GLN A 34 4.58 6.00 14.09
CA GLN A 34 3.54 5.09 14.59
C GLN A 34 2.15 5.52 14.12
N SER A 35 1.81 6.79 14.33
CA SER A 35 0.49 7.34 13.94
C SER A 35 0.28 7.29 12.43
N MET A 36 1.31 7.63 11.66
CA MET A 36 1.29 7.55 10.19
C MET A 36 1.06 6.12 9.71
N PHE A 37 1.79 5.14 10.23
CA PHE A 37 1.60 3.74 9.84
C PHE A 37 0.27 3.16 10.28
N LYS A 38 -0.28 3.57 11.43
CA LYS A 38 -1.65 3.19 11.82
C LYS A 38 -2.69 3.74 10.86
N TRP A 39 -2.55 5.01 10.49
CA TRP A 39 -3.42 5.62 9.50
C TRP A 39 -3.35 4.90 8.15
N LEU A 40 -2.15 4.63 7.63
CA LEU A 40 -1.94 3.86 6.39
C LEU A 40 -2.54 2.45 6.49
N SER A 41 -2.38 1.78 7.62
CA SER A 41 -2.97 0.46 7.86
C SER A 41 -4.51 0.49 7.76
N GLU A 42 -5.13 1.48 8.40
CA GLU A 42 -6.59 1.65 8.37
C GLU A 42 -7.12 2.02 6.98
N THR A 43 -6.40 2.86 6.22
CA THR A 43 -6.81 3.27 4.87
C THR A 43 -6.69 2.11 3.88
N SER A 44 -5.59 1.34 3.89
CA SER A 44 -5.47 0.14 3.05
C SER A 44 -6.59 -0.88 3.34
N GLY A 45 -6.97 -1.05 4.61
CA GLY A 45 -8.13 -1.87 4.96
C GLY A 45 -9.45 -1.38 4.33
N LYS A 46 -9.66 -0.06 4.25
CA LYS A 46 -10.83 0.54 3.60
C LYS A 46 -10.75 0.43 2.07
N HIS A 47 -9.55 0.50 1.49
CA HIS A 47 -9.36 0.36 0.04
C HIS A 47 -9.81 -1.01 -0.46
N ALA A 48 -9.51 -2.09 0.28
CA ALA A 48 -10.03 -3.42 -0.03
C ALA A 48 -11.58 -3.46 -0.12
N GLU A 49 -12.27 -2.76 0.78
CA GLU A 49 -13.74 -2.63 0.74
C GLU A 49 -14.23 -1.76 -0.42
N TYR A 50 -13.52 -0.70 -0.78
CA TYR A 50 -13.83 0.10 -1.98
C TYR A 50 -13.66 -0.70 -3.27
N LEU A 51 -12.60 -1.50 -3.37
CA LEU A 51 -12.36 -2.39 -4.49
C LEU A 51 -13.43 -3.46 -4.63
N LYS A 52 -13.87 -4.06 -3.51
CA LYS A 52 -15.03 -4.94 -3.48
C LYS A 52 -16.29 -4.26 -4.01
N LYS A 53 -16.58 -3.06 -3.52
CA LYS A 53 -17.74 -2.27 -3.97
C LYS A 53 -17.66 -1.93 -5.45
N ALA A 54 -16.47 -1.64 -5.97
CA ALA A 54 -16.26 -1.43 -7.39
C ALA A 54 -16.56 -2.69 -8.21
N ALA A 55 -16.12 -3.87 -7.76
CA ALA A 55 -16.48 -5.14 -8.40
C ALA A 55 -18.00 -5.38 -8.42
N GLU A 56 -18.68 -5.14 -7.30
CA GLU A 56 -20.15 -5.27 -7.19
C GLU A 56 -20.88 -4.33 -8.16
N ILE A 57 -20.42 -3.07 -8.28
CA ILE A 57 -20.96 -2.09 -9.24
C ILE A 57 -20.74 -2.54 -10.69
N LEU A 58 -19.63 -3.23 -10.96
CA LEU A 58 -19.32 -3.81 -12.27
C LEU A 58 -20.04 -5.15 -12.52
N GLY A 59 -20.90 -5.59 -11.60
CA GLY A 59 -21.73 -6.78 -11.74
C GLY A 59 -21.09 -8.09 -11.27
N GLU A 60 -19.94 -8.02 -10.58
CA GLU A 60 -19.26 -9.20 -10.04
C GLU A 60 -19.39 -9.26 -8.51
N SER A 61 -19.92 -10.37 -8.00
CA SER A 61 -19.86 -10.69 -6.57
C SER A 61 -18.61 -11.52 -6.29
N LEU A 62 -17.69 -10.98 -5.48
CA LEU A 62 -16.43 -11.65 -5.15
C LEU A 62 -16.62 -12.69 -4.04
N PRO A 63 -16.02 -13.89 -4.15
CA PRO A 63 -16.08 -14.88 -3.09
C PRO A 63 -15.21 -14.46 -1.88
N PRO A 64 -15.52 -14.94 -0.66
CA PRO A 64 -14.77 -14.61 0.57
C PRO A 64 -13.26 -14.88 0.51
N GLU A 65 -12.84 -15.75 -0.41
CA GLU A 65 -11.47 -16.23 -0.54
C GLU A 65 -10.51 -15.16 -1.09
N VAL A 66 -11.06 -14.18 -1.80
CA VAL A 66 -10.32 -13.01 -2.31
C VAL A 66 -9.86 -12.10 -1.17
N PHE A 67 -10.59 -12.10 -0.05
CA PHE A 67 -10.37 -11.20 1.08
C PHE A 67 -9.32 -11.75 2.05
N ARG A 68 -8.13 -12.03 1.54
CA ARG A 68 -6.99 -12.50 2.32
C ARG A 68 -5.74 -11.73 1.88
N PRO A 69 -4.85 -11.34 2.81
CA PRO A 69 -3.58 -10.70 2.48
C PRO A 69 -2.79 -11.52 1.45
N LYS A 70 -2.30 -10.85 0.41
CA LYS A 70 -1.43 -11.44 -0.60
C LYS A 70 -0.07 -10.75 -0.59
N GLU A 71 0.95 -11.47 -0.14
CA GLU A 71 2.30 -10.94 -0.09
C GLU A 71 2.82 -10.68 -1.53
N PRO A 72 3.32 -9.47 -1.82
CA PRO A 72 3.89 -9.16 -3.12
C PRO A 72 5.15 -9.99 -3.40
N ALA A 73 5.24 -10.52 -4.62
CA ALA A 73 6.39 -11.32 -5.04
C ALA A 73 7.69 -10.52 -4.93
N GLY A 74 8.70 -11.08 -4.28
CA GLY A 74 10.04 -10.50 -4.21
C GLY A 74 10.32 -9.60 -3.00
N ILE A 75 9.34 -9.35 -2.11
CA ILE A 75 9.63 -8.76 -0.79
C ILE A 75 10.15 -9.85 0.14
N ARG A 76 11.48 -9.96 0.27
CA ARG A 76 12.08 -10.74 1.35
C ARG A 76 12.12 -9.86 2.59
N GLN A 77 11.35 -10.22 3.63
CA GLN A 77 11.59 -9.66 4.97
C GLN A 77 13.02 -10.01 5.38
N ALA A 78 13.87 -8.99 5.49
CA ALA A 78 15.24 -9.17 5.92
C ALA A 78 15.25 -9.66 7.37
N ARG A 79 15.78 -10.87 7.57
CA ARG A 79 15.93 -11.47 8.90
C ARG A 79 17.06 -10.74 9.64
N ASN A 80 16.88 -10.49 10.93
CA ASN A 80 17.88 -9.89 11.82
C ASN A 80 18.20 -8.40 11.57
N LEU A 81 17.21 -7.59 11.17
CA LEU A 81 17.36 -6.14 11.15
C LEU A 81 17.09 -5.53 12.53
N THR A 82 17.75 -4.42 12.85
CA THR A 82 17.32 -3.55 13.95
C THR A 82 15.94 -2.95 13.62
N PRO A 83 15.12 -2.58 14.63
CA PRO A 83 13.80 -2.01 14.39
C PRO A 83 13.81 -0.81 13.42
N VAL A 84 14.78 0.10 13.56
CA VAL A 84 14.95 1.26 12.65
C VAL A 84 15.21 0.83 11.21
N LYS A 85 16.08 -0.17 10.98
CA LYS A 85 16.33 -0.69 9.63
C LYS A 85 15.10 -1.40 9.07
N ALA A 86 14.40 -2.18 9.89
CA ALA A 86 13.16 -2.85 9.49
C ALA A 86 12.08 -1.83 9.05
N VAL A 87 11.91 -0.75 9.83
CA VAL A 87 11.01 0.34 9.49
C VAL A 87 11.42 1.02 8.17
N TYR A 88 12.70 1.34 8.00
CA TYR A 88 13.20 1.97 6.77
C TYR A 88 13.01 1.11 5.52
N HIS A 89 13.43 -0.16 5.54
CA HIS A 89 13.29 -1.04 4.39
C HIS A 89 11.84 -1.41 4.12
N GLY A 90 11.02 -1.59 5.16
CA GLY A 90 9.59 -1.78 5.04
C GLY A 90 8.91 -0.58 4.36
N ALA A 91 9.20 0.63 4.83
CA ALA A 91 8.70 1.86 4.21
C ALA A 91 9.11 1.99 2.74
N LYS A 92 10.37 1.71 2.39
CA LYS A 92 10.80 1.70 0.98
C LYS A 92 10.10 0.65 0.13
N GLY A 93 9.85 -0.53 0.69
CA GLY A 93 9.10 -1.59 0.01
C GLY A 93 7.70 -1.12 -0.34
N HIS A 94 7.01 -0.52 0.64
CA HIS A 94 5.67 0.04 0.46
C HIS A 94 5.63 1.22 -0.49
N LEU A 95 6.64 2.10 -0.51
CA LEU A 95 6.68 3.23 -1.44
C LEU A 95 6.49 2.79 -2.91
N LYS A 96 7.07 1.65 -3.29
CA LYS A 96 6.88 1.07 -4.63
C LYS A 96 5.48 0.51 -4.86
N ILE A 97 4.87 -0.06 -3.82
CA ILE A 97 3.50 -0.56 -3.89
C ILE A 97 2.54 0.61 -4.10
N GLU A 98 2.70 1.70 -3.33
CA GLU A 98 1.93 2.93 -3.47
C GLU A 98 2.03 3.50 -4.90
N GLU A 99 3.23 3.55 -5.47
CA GLU A 99 3.45 4.02 -6.84
C GLU A 99 2.70 3.17 -7.89
N GLU A 100 2.74 1.84 -7.74
CA GLU A 100 2.03 0.92 -8.64
C GLU A 100 0.51 0.93 -8.43
N ALA A 101 0.06 1.24 -7.21
CA ALA A 101 -1.35 1.40 -6.87
C ALA A 101 -1.94 2.61 -7.60
N ILE A 102 -1.25 3.75 -7.54
CA ILE A 102 -1.62 4.97 -8.29
C ILE A 102 -1.79 4.65 -9.77
N LYS A 103 -0.77 4.06 -10.41
CA LYS A 103 -0.80 3.70 -11.84
C LYS A 103 -1.96 2.77 -12.15
N THR A 104 -2.18 1.76 -11.30
CA THR A 104 -3.23 0.77 -11.53
C THR A 104 -4.62 1.39 -11.40
N TYR A 105 -4.89 2.14 -10.35
CA TYR A 105 -6.20 2.74 -10.11
C TYR A 105 -6.53 3.82 -11.13
N ARG A 106 -5.55 4.64 -11.56
CA ARG A 106 -5.73 5.57 -12.70
C ARG A 106 -6.12 4.81 -13.97
N ARG A 107 -5.40 3.74 -14.30
CA ARG A 107 -5.71 2.91 -15.48
C ARG A 107 -7.11 2.28 -15.37
N LEU A 108 -7.51 1.76 -14.22
CA LEU A 108 -8.85 1.20 -14.02
C LEU A 108 -9.94 2.26 -14.22
N ALA A 109 -9.74 3.48 -13.71
CA ALA A 109 -10.66 4.58 -13.91
C ALA A 109 -10.85 4.99 -15.38
N GLU A 110 -9.81 4.83 -16.21
CA GLU A 110 -9.87 5.09 -17.65
C GLU A 110 -10.57 3.97 -18.43
N GLN A 111 -10.51 2.73 -17.94
CA GLN A 111 -11.01 1.55 -18.63
C GLN A 111 -12.48 1.22 -18.34
N VAL A 112 -13.05 1.77 -17.27
CA VAL A 112 -14.45 1.51 -16.90
C VAL A 112 -15.38 2.61 -17.41
N GLU A 113 -16.51 2.20 -18.00
CA GLU A 113 -17.56 3.11 -18.44
C GLU A 113 -18.50 3.53 -17.29
N ASN A 114 -18.67 2.66 -16.28
CA ASN A 114 -19.54 2.93 -15.14
C ASN A 114 -18.97 4.07 -14.29
N LEU A 115 -19.69 5.19 -14.25
CA LEU A 115 -19.26 6.42 -13.55
C LEU A 115 -19.00 6.20 -12.06
N ARG A 116 -19.79 5.37 -11.37
CA ARG A 116 -19.59 5.12 -9.93
C ARG A 116 -18.33 4.30 -9.65
N ALA A 117 -18.05 3.30 -10.50
CA ALA A 117 -16.81 2.54 -10.39
C ALA A 117 -15.60 3.43 -10.72
N LYS A 118 -15.72 4.30 -11.73
CA LYS A 118 -14.71 5.28 -12.10
C LYS A 118 -14.35 6.22 -10.95
N GLU A 119 -15.36 6.79 -10.28
CA GLU A 119 -15.18 7.66 -9.11
C GLU A 119 -14.42 6.94 -7.98
N ILE A 120 -14.73 5.67 -7.72
CA ILE A 120 -14.02 4.87 -6.72
C ILE A 120 -12.54 4.74 -7.09
N PHE A 121 -12.22 4.37 -8.33
CA PHE A 121 -10.82 4.21 -8.74
C PHE A 121 -10.06 5.54 -8.78
N GLN A 122 -10.69 6.64 -9.17
CA GLN A 122 -10.08 7.97 -9.10
C GLN A 122 -9.77 8.36 -7.66
N ARG A 123 -10.73 8.15 -6.75
CA ARG A 123 -10.53 8.40 -5.32
C ARG A 123 -9.38 7.58 -4.75
N LEU A 124 -9.33 6.28 -5.06
CA LEU A 124 -8.25 5.41 -4.61
C LEU A 124 -6.90 5.97 -5.08
N ALA A 125 -6.75 6.28 -6.37
CA ALA A 125 -5.51 6.87 -6.89
C ALA A 125 -5.10 8.18 -6.18
N ASP A 126 -6.08 9.06 -5.89
CA ASP A 126 -5.83 10.31 -5.17
C ASP A 126 -5.44 10.09 -3.69
N GLU A 127 -5.94 9.02 -3.06
CA GLU A 127 -5.57 8.61 -1.70
C GLU A 127 -4.13 8.05 -1.68
N GLU A 128 -3.77 7.19 -2.65
CA GLU A 128 -2.40 6.63 -2.75
C GLU A 128 -1.33 7.69 -3.09
N GLU A 129 -1.66 8.73 -3.87
CA GLU A 129 -0.74 9.86 -4.08
C GLU A 129 -0.37 10.56 -2.77
N LYS A 130 -1.32 10.65 -1.83
CA LYS A 130 -1.06 11.22 -0.49
C LYS A 130 -0.22 10.24 0.34
N HIS A 131 -0.57 8.96 0.34
CA HIS A 131 0.19 7.93 1.05
C HIS A 131 1.66 7.90 0.59
N HIS A 132 1.88 7.84 -0.72
CA HIS A 132 3.22 7.87 -1.33
C HIS A 132 4.01 9.11 -0.88
N LYS A 133 3.38 10.29 -0.88
CA LYS A 133 4.03 11.54 -0.44
C LYS A 133 4.44 11.50 1.03
N GLU A 134 3.53 11.10 1.92
CA GLU A 134 3.80 11.01 3.36
C GLU A 134 4.91 9.99 3.65
N LEU A 135 4.86 8.82 3.00
CA LEU A 135 5.85 7.77 3.16
C LEU A 135 7.23 8.19 2.63
N SER A 136 7.28 8.89 1.48
CA SER A 136 8.51 9.46 0.95
C SER A 136 9.15 10.47 1.90
N ASN A 137 8.34 11.33 2.53
CA ASN A 137 8.83 12.29 3.54
C ASN A 137 9.41 11.58 4.77
N LEU A 138 8.76 10.52 5.24
CA LEU A 138 9.26 9.70 6.34
C LEU A 138 10.61 9.05 5.99
N ILE A 139 10.74 8.45 4.80
CA ILE A 139 11.98 7.83 4.32
C ILE A 139 13.11 8.87 4.26
N GLN A 140 12.87 10.04 3.68
CA GLN A 140 13.86 11.12 3.61
C GLN A 140 14.31 11.59 4.99
N THR A 141 13.38 11.64 5.95
CA THR A 141 13.70 11.97 7.35
C THR A 141 14.63 10.92 7.96
N LEU A 142 14.31 9.64 7.80
CA LEU A 142 15.14 8.53 8.30
C LEU A 142 16.54 8.57 7.69
N GLU A 143 16.69 8.82 6.39
CA GLU A 143 18.01 8.91 5.74
C GLU A 143 18.84 10.12 6.19
N LYS A 144 18.18 11.24 6.54
CA LYS A 144 18.86 12.41 7.10
C LYS A 144 19.33 12.15 8.53
N THR A 145 18.52 11.46 9.34
CA THR A 145 18.82 11.18 10.75
C THR A 145 19.82 10.04 10.92
N TYR A 146 19.78 9.01 10.08
CA TYR A 146 20.60 7.81 10.23
C TYR A 146 21.58 7.66 9.06
N LEU A 147 22.82 8.11 9.26
CA LEU A 147 23.89 8.04 8.24
C LEU A 147 24.15 6.62 7.72
N ALA A 148 24.01 5.60 8.58
CA ALA A 148 24.20 4.20 8.20
C ALA A 148 23.19 3.70 7.14
N LEU A 149 22.04 4.36 6.98
CA LEU A 149 21.07 4.02 5.93
C LEU A 149 21.51 4.53 4.55
N LYS A 150 22.37 5.55 4.49
CA LYS A 150 22.87 6.11 3.23
C LYS A 150 23.98 5.27 2.60
N SER A 151 24.84 4.67 3.42
CA SER A 151 25.96 3.82 2.95
C SER A 151 25.51 2.51 2.30
N GLU A 152 24.28 2.06 2.55
CA GLU A 152 23.69 0.86 1.93
C GLU A 152 23.00 1.15 0.58
N ASN A 153 22.98 2.41 0.11
CA ASN A 153 22.46 2.81 -1.20
C ASN A 153 23.57 3.08 -2.25
N SER A 154 24.86 2.85 -1.93
CA SER A 154 25.95 2.94 -2.91
C SER A 154 26.17 1.58 -3.57
N PRO A 155 26.09 1.47 -4.92
CA PRO A 155 26.45 0.25 -5.64
C PRO A 155 27.93 -0.12 -5.48
#